data_AF-A0A6A6Z4K9-F1
#
_entry.id   AF-A0A6A6Z4K9-F1
#
_cell.length_a   1.000
_cell.length_b   1.000
_cell.length_c   1.000
_cell.angle_alpha   90.00
_cell.angle_beta   90.00
_cell.angle_gamma   90.00
#
_symmetry.space_group_name_H-M   'P 1'
#
loop_
_entity.id
_entity.type
_entity.pdbx_description
1 polymer ?
#
loop_
_entity_poly.entity_id
_entity_poly.type
_entity_poly.pdbx_seq_one_letter_code
_entity_poly.pdbx_strand_id
1 'polypeptide(L)'
;MAGPGGGPSRRSHTKSRKGCKTCKKRHIRCDETFPQCRNCTKHQVRCDYLDSPSANAPESPKSPQQANLLWTAEIEATISIWQQTDEFPFPELRVYPQPLWRAYSKSELRLVHHLSSITNEMFRSQTSRLTTWTDLMPKFLSVAASHPFVMHSILAFSASHLAWISQSSDTRNLAFHHGSIALKGLHEAIANFSKANSDAVLASSLLLAWQATEWRGWASLVTGTKTVISAMQPWKHESLFADYIIEQGAIPNQNYMNPAGSIVTPDVRRDQLATIQLIQSSLQRISPYLTQYEQEGKWVEQLKAHIEKLRISNPPQGSQEQFQQLYYLRKWLFWVPISLLAARRGDVIVLLVLAHFYATALALEPMFSSIGAAFCANLSLPPLEEIIRIVGTLQSTQSYSQPTQAVVLMMDFPRDQASSYHARRDWLLQQDEQLEPTHQASYALDTLNLEFESQIAQCSYGASLSPAFAPSPLSYVPSGVVSGQTSPYLEVPRSMDGFGGGNVYVSSPLESPAVAPMAYAQDEHVYSFNMPMGYPSGFVATPAVWT
;
A
#
# COMPACT_ATOMS: atom_id res chain seq x y z
N MET A 1 -76.02 16.22 -1.62
CA MET A 1 -75.40 17.56 -1.44
C MET A 1 -73.90 17.35 -1.32
N ALA A 2 -73.12 18.05 -2.14
CA ALA A 2 -71.68 17.83 -2.33
C ALA A 2 -70.84 18.11 -1.07
N GLY A 3 -69.75 17.34 -0.91
CA GLY A 3 -68.62 17.63 -0.01
C GLY A 3 -67.29 17.35 -0.72
N PRO A 4 -66.25 18.21 -0.62
CA PRO A 4 -65.19 18.35 -1.61
C PRO A 4 -63.82 17.84 -1.14
N GLY A 5 -62.96 17.43 -2.08
CA GLY A 5 -61.51 17.70 -1.95
C GLY A 5 -60.53 16.52 -1.84
N GLY A 6 -60.80 15.36 -2.42
CA GLY A 6 -59.78 14.33 -2.65
C GLY A 6 -58.97 14.60 -3.93
N GLY A 7 -58.06 15.58 -3.91
CA GLY A 7 -57.16 15.82 -5.05
C GLY A 7 -56.20 14.64 -5.27
N PRO A 8 -55.78 14.34 -6.52
CA PRO A 8 -54.93 13.19 -6.80
C PRO A 8 -53.60 13.23 -6.04
N SER A 9 -53.25 12.09 -5.44
CA SER A 9 -52.01 11.88 -4.69
C SER A 9 -50.79 12.31 -5.51
N ARG A 10 -49.96 13.20 -4.96
CA ARG A 10 -48.71 13.66 -5.59
C ARG A 10 -47.77 12.47 -5.72
N ARG A 11 -47.44 12.08 -6.97
CA ARG A 11 -46.37 11.10 -7.24
C ARG A 11 -45.09 11.55 -6.57
N SER A 12 -44.47 10.66 -5.79
CA SER A 12 -43.13 10.89 -5.28
C SER A 12 -42.15 10.89 -6.46
N HIS A 13 -41.25 11.87 -6.48
CA HIS A 13 -40.18 11.95 -7.46
C HIS A 13 -38.84 11.96 -6.73
N THR A 14 -37.85 11.29 -7.31
CA THR A 14 -36.47 11.31 -6.82
C THR A 14 -35.95 12.74 -6.84
N LYS A 15 -35.52 13.25 -5.68
CA LYS A 15 -35.02 14.62 -5.54
C LYS A 15 -33.72 14.76 -6.32
N SER A 16 -33.67 15.70 -7.26
CA SER A 16 -32.44 16.08 -7.96
C SER A 16 -31.49 16.75 -6.96
N ARG A 17 -30.30 16.17 -6.76
CA ARG A 17 -29.30 16.69 -5.80
C ARG A 17 -28.73 18.03 -6.29
N LYS A 18 -28.54 18.20 -7.60
CA LYS A 18 -27.91 19.40 -8.20
C LYS A 18 -28.88 20.43 -8.77
N GLY A 19 -30.20 20.23 -8.69
CA GLY A 19 -31.18 21.12 -9.29
C GLY A 19 -31.10 22.59 -8.84
N CYS A 20 -31.46 23.52 -9.73
CA CYS A 20 -31.48 24.95 -9.46
C CYS A 20 -32.39 25.30 -8.27
N LYS A 21 -32.09 26.39 -7.55
CA LYS A 21 -32.84 26.74 -6.33
C LYS A 21 -34.28 27.15 -6.68
N THR A 22 -34.55 27.71 -7.86
CA THR A 22 -35.91 28.00 -8.35
C THR A 22 -36.77 26.73 -8.46
N CYS A 23 -36.26 25.64 -9.07
CA CYS A 23 -36.99 24.38 -9.14
C CYS A 23 -37.14 23.73 -7.76
N LYS A 24 -36.10 23.80 -6.91
CA LYS A 24 -36.16 23.30 -5.53
C LYS A 24 -37.20 24.04 -4.69
N LYS A 25 -37.24 25.37 -4.74
CA LYS A 25 -38.25 26.22 -4.07
C LYS A 25 -39.67 25.90 -4.54
N ARG A 26 -39.84 25.59 -5.82
CA ARG A 26 -41.14 25.22 -6.42
C ARG A 26 -41.53 23.76 -6.15
N HIS A 27 -40.68 22.98 -5.47
CA HIS A 27 -40.87 21.56 -5.21
C HIS A 27 -41.14 20.74 -6.47
N ILE A 28 -40.45 21.06 -7.58
CA ILE A 28 -40.50 20.32 -8.85
C ILE A 28 -39.10 19.76 -9.19
N ARG A 29 -39.05 18.65 -9.93
CA ARG A 29 -37.78 18.06 -10.39
C ARG A 29 -37.08 19.03 -11.36
N CYS A 30 -35.81 19.33 -11.10
CA CYS A 30 -34.98 20.05 -12.06
C CYS A 30 -34.39 19.04 -13.05
N ASP A 31 -34.37 19.42 -14.33
CA ASP A 31 -33.72 18.66 -15.40
C ASP A 31 -32.22 18.96 -15.51
N GLU A 32 -31.69 19.82 -14.63
CA GLU A 32 -30.26 20.14 -14.48
C GLU A 32 -29.56 20.68 -15.75
N THR A 33 -30.32 21.09 -16.77
CA THR A 33 -29.76 21.71 -17.98
C THR A 33 -29.24 23.12 -17.68
N PHE A 34 -28.03 23.43 -18.16
CA PHE A 34 -27.37 24.74 -18.10
C PHE A 34 -27.43 25.42 -19.48
N PRO A 35 -27.42 26.76 -19.57
CA PRO A 35 -27.36 27.77 -18.50
C PRO A 35 -28.71 28.07 -17.83
N GLN A 36 -29.81 27.52 -18.34
CA GLN A 36 -31.15 27.65 -17.76
C GLN A 36 -31.90 26.32 -17.90
N CYS A 37 -32.48 25.82 -16.80
CA CYS A 37 -33.19 24.54 -16.85
C CYS A 37 -34.49 24.64 -17.67
N ARG A 38 -34.94 23.54 -18.32
CA ARG A 38 -36.15 23.55 -19.16
C ARG A 38 -37.40 23.92 -18.39
N ASN A 39 -37.49 23.54 -17.11
CA ASN A 39 -38.63 23.90 -16.28
C ASN A 39 -38.67 25.41 -15.94
N CYS A 40 -37.51 26.05 -15.71
CA CYS A 40 -37.48 27.51 -15.53
C CYS A 40 -37.77 28.24 -16.85
N THR A 41 -37.27 27.72 -17.97
CA THR A 41 -37.52 28.27 -19.31
C THR A 41 -39.00 28.21 -19.68
N LYS A 42 -39.63 27.04 -19.54
CA LYS A 42 -41.06 26.83 -19.85
C LYS A 42 -41.98 27.73 -19.02
N HIS A 43 -41.62 27.97 -17.77
CA HIS A 43 -42.42 28.78 -16.85
C HIS A 43 -42.03 30.26 -16.83
N GLN A 44 -41.11 30.69 -17.71
CA GLN A 44 -40.65 32.08 -17.82
C GLN A 44 -40.23 32.69 -16.48
N VAL A 45 -39.59 31.88 -15.62
CA VAL A 45 -39.06 32.31 -14.32
C VAL A 45 -37.54 32.32 -14.33
N ARG A 46 -36.93 33.29 -13.64
CA ARG A 46 -35.48 33.41 -13.50
C ARG A 46 -34.90 32.13 -12.86
N CYS A 47 -33.91 31.55 -13.52
CA CYS A 47 -33.21 30.37 -13.04
C CYS A 47 -31.91 30.79 -12.37
N ASP A 48 -31.64 30.30 -11.17
CA ASP A 48 -30.40 30.66 -10.46
C ASP A 48 -29.11 30.17 -11.14
N TYR A 49 -29.22 29.30 -12.15
CA TYR A 49 -28.09 28.94 -12.99
C TYR A 49 -27.54 30.13 -13.79
N LEU A 50 -28.38 31.13 -14.09
CA LEU A 50 -27.98 32.37 -14.76
C LEU A 50 -27.09 33.27 -13.90
N ASP A 51 -27.12 33.08 -12.57
CA ASP A 51 -26.37 33.88 -11.60
C ASP A 51 -25.12 33.14 -11.06
N SER A 52 -24.84 31.94 -11.58
CA SER A 52 -23.66 31.16 -11.20
C SER A 52 -22.45 31.57 -12.05
N PRO A 53 -21.31 31.96 -11.47
CA PRO A 53 -20.11 32.37 -12.22
C PRO A 53 -19.51 31.24 -13.09
N SER A 54 -20.04 30.02 -12.98
CA SER A 54 -19.75 28.88 -13.86
C SER A 54 -20.49 28.92 -15.21
N ALA A 55 -21.41 29.88 -15.43
CA ALA A 55 -22.36 29.85 -16.56
C ALA A 55 -21.88 30.55 -17.85
N ASN A 56 -20.70 31.20 -17.85
CA ASN A 56 -20.15 31.89 -19.02
C ASN A 56 -18.73 31.44 -19.42
N ALA A 57 -18.21 30.36 -18.84
CA ALA A 57 -17.08 29.67 -19.47
C ALA A 57 -17.66 28.70 -20.51
N PRO A 58 -17.32 28.80 -21.81
CA PRO A 58 -17.55 27.69 -22.70
C PRO A 58 -16.92 26.46 -22.06
N GLU A 59 -17.63 25.33 -22.03
CA GLU A 59 -17.04 24.04 -21.67
C GLU A 59 -15.91 23.77 -22.66
N SER A 60 -14.71 24.25 -22.31
CA SER A 60 -13.48 23.66 -22.81
C SER A 60 -13.61 22.17 -22.49
N PRO A 61 -13.40 21.26 -23.47
CA PRO A 61 -13.40 19.84 -23.17
C PRO A 61 -12.46 19.67 -21.99
N LYS A 62 -12.96 19.15 -20.86
CA LYS A 62 -12.12 18.81 -19.72
C LYS A 62 -11.07 17.86 -20.28
N SER A 63 -9.88 18.39 -20.58
CA SER A 63 -8.70 17.57 -20.84
C SER A 63 -8.66 16.56 -19.71
N PRO A 64 -8.47 15.26 -20.01
CA PRO A 64 -8.40 14.25 -18.95
C PRO A 64 -7.44 14.77 -17.89
N GLN A 65 -7.90 14.87 -16.64
CA GLN A 65 -7.09 15.38 -15.53
C GLN A 65 -5.83 14.52 -15.46
N GLN A 66 -4.72 15.06 -15.94
CA GLN A 66 -3.49 14.31 -16.13
C GLN A 66 -2.85 14.13 -14.75
N ALA A 67 -2.42 12.91 -14.43
CA ALA A 67 -1.73 12.63 -13.18
C ALA A 67 -0.54 13.59 -13.00
N ASN A 68 -0.41 14.20 -11.83
CA ASN A 68 0.71 15.08 -11.52
C ASN A 68 1.94 14.22 -11.22
N LEU A 69 2.77 14.00 -12.25
CA LEU A 69 4.01 13.24 -12.15
C LEU A 69 5.24 14.11 -11.90
N LEU A 70 5.06 15.38 -11.50
CA LEU A 70 6.16 16.32 -11.24
C LEU A 70 7.16 16.36 -12.41
N TRP A 71 6.65 16.71 -13.60
CA TRP A 71 7.46 16.89 -14.79
C TRP A 71 8.31 18.16 -14.68
N THR A 72 9.55 18.09 -15.17
CA THR A 72 10.40 19.25 -15.46
C THR A 72 10.86 19.16 -16.92
N ALA A 73 11.32 20.27 -17.49
CA ALA A 73 11.78 20.32 -18.88
C ALA A 73 12.95 19.35 -19.12
N GLU A 74 13.84 19.22 -18.14
CA GLU A 74 15.00 18.32 -18.20
C GLU A 74 14.57 16.85 -18.19
N ILE A 75 13.59 16.50 -17.33
CA ILE A 75 13.03 15.16 -17.27
C ILE A 75 12.32 14.81 -18.59
N GLU A 76 11.54 15.75 -19.13
CA GLU A 76 10.84 15.56 -20.39
C GLU A 76 11.79 15.35 -21.58
N ALA A 77 12.89 16.11 -21.62
CA ALA A 77 13.96 15.93 -22.60
C ALA A 77 14.63 14.56 -22.45
N THR A 78 15.01 14.20 -21.23
CA THR A 78 15.66 12.91 -20.92
C THR A 78 14.80 11.73 -21.35
N ILE A 79 13.50 11.75 -21.00
CA ILE A 79 12.57 10.69 -21.36
C ILE A 79 12.33 10.63 -22.87
N SER A 80 12.29 11.78 -23.54
CA SER A 80 12.12 11.81 -25.00
C SER A 80 13.34 11.22 -25.72
N ILE A 81 14.55 11.48 -25.25
CA ILE A 81 15.78 10.87 -25.77
C ILE A 81 15.80 9.37 -25.47
N TRP A 82 15.49 8.98 -24.23
CA TRP A 82 15.45 7.57 -23.82
C TRP A 82 14.45 6.77 -24.67
N GLN A 83 13.27 7.30 -24.94
CA GLN A 83 12.27 6.62 -25.77
C GLN A 83 12.72 6.46 -27.24
N GLN A 84 13.55 7.38 -27.76
CA GLN A 84 14.08 7.31 -29.12
C GLN A 84 15.25 6.36 -29.26
N THR A 85 16.15 6.36 -28.27
CA THR A 85 17.39 5.59 -28.27
C THR A 85 17.23 4.18 -27.73
N ASP A 86 16.20 3.93 -26.91
CA ASP A 86 16.02 2.71 -26.12
C ASP A 86 17.20 2.47 -25.14
N GLU A 87 18.03 3.49 -24.90
CA GLU A 87 19.19 3.41 -24.01
C GLU A 87 18.83 3.88 -22.60
N PHE A 88 18.99 2.99 -21.61
CA PHE A 88 18.67 3.30 -20.22
C PHE A 88 19.54 4.46 -19.67
N PRO A 89 18.94 5.53 -19.11
CA PRO A 89 19.68 6.73 -18.72
C PRO A 89 20.59 6.57 -17.48
N PHE A 90 20.56 5.43 -16.81
CA PHE A 90 21.33 5.17 -15.57
C PHE A 90 22.22 3.92 -15.71
N PRO A 91 23.31 3.97 -16.48
CA PRO A 91 24.17 2.82 -16.73
C PRO A 91 24.86 2.28 -15.46
N GLU A 92 25.07 3.12 -14.43
CA GLU A 92 25.68 2.71 -13.16
C GLU A 92 24.84 1.69 -12.40
N LEU A 93 23.53 1.61 -12.65
CA LEU A 93 22.65 0.61 -12.07
C LEU A 93 22.88 -0.79 -12.64
N ARG A 94 23.57 -0.91 -13.79
CA ARG A 94 23.94 -2.20 -14.42
C ARG A 94 22.75 -3.16 -14.57
N VAL A 95 21.58 -2.62 -14.93
CA VAL A 95 20.35 -3.41 -15.15
C VAL A 95 20.57 -4.35 -16.34
N TYR A 96 20.45 -5.64 -16.10
CA TYR A 96 20.57 -6.67 -17.13
C TYR A 96 19.77 -7.92 -16.77
N PRO A 97 18.92 -8.45 -17.67
CA PRO A 97 18.60 -7.91 -19.00
C PRO A 97 17.83 -6.58 -18.92
N GLN A 98 17.96 -5.73 -19.95
CA GLN A 98 17.21 -4.48 -20.00
C GLN A 98 15.78 -4.72 -20.53
N PRO A 99 14.75 -4.10 -19.91
CA PRO A 99 13.42 -4.01 -20.49
C PRO A 99 13.41 -3.33 -21.86
N LEU A 100 12.40 -3.64 -22.67
CA LEU A 100 12.15 -2.97 -23.95
C LEU A 100 11.52 -1.59 -23.71
N TRP A 101 12.34 -0.58 -23.44
CA TRP A 101 11.89 0.74 -22.96
C TRP A 101 10.95 1.46 -23.93
N ARG A 102 11.19 1.34 -25.24
CA ARG A 102 10.35 1.89 -26.31
C ARG A 102 8.90 1.39 -26.30
N ALA A 103 8.61 0.27 -25.64
CA ALA A 103 7.25 -0.27 -25.53
C ALA A 103 6.39 0.49 -24.50
N TYR A 104 6.99 1.31 -23.63
CA TYR A 104 6.30 2.03 -22.57
C TYR A 104 5.93 3.45 -22.97
N SER A 105 4.83 3.94 -22.41
CA SER A 105 4.40 5.33 -22.56
C SER A 105 5.35 6.31 -21.86
N LYS A 106 5.35 7.58 -22.26
CA LYS A 106 6.15 8.63 -21.57
C LYS A 106 5.82 8.71 -20.07
N SER A 107 4.56 8.52 -19.68
CA SER A 107 4.15 8.49 -18.28
C SER A 107 4.76 7.30 -17.52
N GLU A 108 4.81 6.12 -18.13
CA GLU A 108 5.41 4.94 -17.50
C GLU A 108 6.93 5.08 -17.41
N LEU A 109 7.58 5.59 -18.45
CA LEU A 109 9.00 5.93 -18.42
C LEU A 109 9.31 6.99 -17.35
N ARG A 110 8.43 7.97 -17.10
CA ARG A 110 8.58 8.93 -16.00
C ARG A 110 8.56 8.27 -14.62
N LEU A 111 7.73 7.24 -14.45
CA LEU A 111 7.66 6.47 -13.21
C LEU A 111 8.92 5.64 -13.02
N VAL A 112 9.38 4.93 -14.05
CA VAL A 112 10.65 4.18 -13.98
C VAL A 112 11.83 5.11 -13.72
N HIS A 113 11.89 6.24 -14.44
CA HIS A 113 12.92 7.26 -14.26
C HIS A 113 12.95 7.77 -12.82
N HIS A 114 11.80 7.99 -12.19
CA HIS A 114 11.70 8.49 -10.80
C HIS A 114 12.46 7.62 -9.80
N LEU A 115 12.19 6.32 -9.81
CA LEU A 115 12.83 5.39 -8.87
C LEU A 115 14.27 5.11 -9.27
N SER A 116 14.54 5.06 -10.57
CA SER A 116 15.89 4.82 -11.09
C SER A 116 16.82 5.99 -10.79
N SER A 117 16.36 7.24 -10.85
CA SER A 117 17.18 8.41 -10.51
C SER A 117 17.55 8.43 -9.02
N ILE A 118 16.57 8.14 -8.14
CA ILE A 118 16.80 7.98 -6.70
C ILE A 118 17.83 6.89 -6.44
N THR A 119 17.64 5.73 -7.06
CA THR A 119 18.54 4.59 -6.90
C THR A 119 19.94 4.94 -7.40
N ASN A 120 20.05 5.54 -8.57
CA ASN A 120 21.32 5.93 -9.17
C ASN A 120 22.09 6.89 -8.28
N GLU A 121 21.40 7.85 -7.67
CA GLU A 121 22.00 8.75 -6.70
C GLU A 121 22.61 7.99 -5.52
N MET A 122 21.85 7.06 -4.92
CA MET A 122 22.33 6.27 -3.77
C MET A 122 23.52 5.37 -4.14
N PHE A 123 23.56 4.82 -5.36
CA PHE A 123 24.71 4.06 -5.84
C PHE A 123 25.94 4.96 -6.03
N ARG A 124 25.78 6.14 -6.65
CA ARG A 124 26.87 7.10 -6.85
C ARG A 124 27.45 7.62 -5.52
N SER A 125 26.62 7.75 -4.48
CA SER A 125 27.06 8.13 -3.13
C SER A 125 27.53 6.95 -2.28
N GLN A 126 27.46 5.70 -2.76
CA GLN A 126 27.75 4.49 -1.98
C GLN A 126 26.88 4.35 -0.72
N THR A 127 25.64 4.85 -0.78
CA THR A 127 24.68 4.82 0.33
C THR A 127 23.48 3.91 0.06
N SER A 128 23.49 3.10 -1.02
CA SER A 128 22.37 2.20 -1.35
C SER A 128 22.02 1.24 -0.21
N ARG A 129 23.05 0.70 0.46
CA ARG A 129 22.94 -0.19 1.62
C ARG A 129 22.46 0.50 2.90
N LEU A 130 22.40 1.83 2.93
CA LEU A 130 21.86 2.60 4.06
C LEU A 130 20.35 2.84 3.93
N THR A 131 19.71 2.20 2.95
CA THR A 131 18.27 2.31 2.67
C THR A 131 17.64 0.92 2.58
N THR A 132 16.31 0.84 2.67
CA THR A 132 15.61 -0.45 2.72
C THR A 132 15.40 -1.12 1.37
N TRP A 133 15.46 -0.38 0.26
CA TRP A 133 15.03 -0.90 -1.04
C TRP A 133 15.91 -0.55 -2.24
N THR A 134 16.75 0.48 -2.17
CA THR A 134 17.44 0.98 -3.38
C THR A 134 18.40 -0.05 -3.97
N ASP A 135 19.07 -0.84 -3.14
CA ASP A 135 19.96 -1.93 -3.60
C ASP A 135 19.22 -3.04 -4.37
N LEU A 136 17.91 -3.20 -4.13
CA LEU A 136 17.06 -4.19 -4.80
C LEU A 136 16.48 -3.68 -6.12
N MET A 137 16.43 -2.37 -6.34
CA MET A 137 15.79 -1.78 -7.53
C MET A 137 16.39 -2.26 -8.87
N PRO A 138 17.72 -2.36 -9.04
CA PRO A 138 18.29 -2.91 -10.27
C PRO A 138 17.87 -4.36 -10.54
N LYS A 139 17.73 -5.17 -9.47
CA LYS A 139 17.24 -6.56 -9.55
C LYS A 139 15.78 -6.59 -10.01
N PHE A 140 14.93 -5.74 -9.44
CA PHE A 140 13.52 -5.63 -9.86
C PHE A 140 13.39 -5.22 -11.33
N LEU A 141 14.15 -4.23 -11.79
CA LEU A 141 14.13 -3.80 -13.20
C LEU A 141 14.59 -4.91 -14.14
N SER A 142 15.60 -5.68 -13.75
CA SER A 142 16.11 -6.80 -14.53
C SER A 142 15.07 -7.92 -14.67
N VAL A 143 14.36 -8.25 -13.58
CA VAL A 143 13.28 -9.25 -13.60
C VAL A 143 12.07 -8.75 -14.40
N ALA A 144 11.76 -7.45 -14.32
CA ALA A 144 10.67 -6.81 -15.04
C ALA A 144 10.85 -6.84 -16.57
N ALA A 145 12.09 -7.00 -17.06
CA ALA A 145 12.38 -7.13 -18.49
C ALA A 145 11.65 -8.31 -19.15
N SER A 146 11.45 -9.40 -18.41
CA SER A 146 10.76 -10.61 -18.89
C SER A 146 9.36 -10.80 -18.31
N HIS A 147 8.98 -10.01 -17.30
CA HIS A 147 7.74 -10.21 -16.54
C HIS A 147 6.95 -8.88 -16.40
N PRO A 148 5.97 -8.61 -17.27
CA PRO A 148 5.23 -7.35 -17.29
C PRO A 148 4.53 -6.99 -15.96
N PHE A 149 4.05 -7.99 -15.22
CA PHE A 149 3.39 -7.75 -13.93
C PHE A 149 4.37 -7.17 -12.88
N VAL A 150 5.65 -7.53 -12.94
CA VAL A 150 6.70 -6.95 -12.08
C VAL A 150 6.93 -5.49 -12.46
N MET A 151 6.94 -5.16 -13.76
CA MET A 151 7.01 -3.77 -14.20
C MET A 151 5.84 -2.96 -13.64
N HIS A 152 4.62 -3.48 -13.70
CA HIS A 152 3.47 -2.81 -13.10
C HIS A 152 3.60 -2.62 -11.58
N SER A 153 4.24 -3.53 -10.86
CA SER A 153 4.57 -3.34 -9.44
C SER A 153 5.54 -2.18 -9.22
N ILE A 154 6.57 -2.05 -10.05
CA ILE A 154 7.52 -0.93 -10.02
C ILE A 154 6.81 0.40 -10.33
N LEU A 155 5.97 0.43 -11.36
CA LEU A 155 5.20 1.61 -11.76
C LEU A 155 4.24 2.04 -10.64
N ALA A 156 3.55 1.08 -10.01
CA ALA A 156 2.67 1.33 -8.87
C ALA A 156 3.45 1.91 -7.68
N PHE A 157 4.64 1.36 -7.39
CA PHE A 157 5.49 1.84 -6.29
C PHE A 157 5.97 3.27 -6.54
N SER A 158 6.39 3.57 -7.77
CA SER A 158 6.78 4.92 -8.18
C SER A 158 5.61 5.91 -8.08
N ALA A 159 4.45 5.53 -8.61
CA ALA A 159 3.26 6.38 -8.60
C ALA A 159 2.79 6.63 -7.16
N SER A 160 2.88 5.62 -6.28
CA SER A 160 2.58 5.75 -4.85
C SER A 160 3.49 6.79 -4.19
N HIS A 161 4.79 6.77 -4.51
CA HIS A 161 5.74 7.75 -4.00
C HIS A 161 5.46 9.16 -4.53
N LEU A 162 5.24 9.32 -5.84
CA LEU A 162 4.90 10.61 -6.44
C LEU A 162 3.57 11.15 -5.93
N ALA A 163 2.58 10.30 -5.67
CA ALA A 163 1.31 10.71 -5.07
C ALA A 163 1.50 11.21 -3.63
N TRP A 164 2.43 10.61 -2.88
CA TRP A 164 2.78 11.08 -1.54
C TRP A 164 3.48 12.44 -1.56
N ILE A 165 4.37 12.68 -2.53
CA ILE A 165 5.05 13.98 -2.66
C ILE A 165 4.09 15.06 -3.18
N SER A 166 3.38 14.77 -4.28
CA SER A 166 2.52 15.75 -4.98
C SER A 166 1.16 15.97 -4.30
N GLN A 167 0.77 15.09 -3.36
CA GLN A 167 -0.57 15.05 -2.76
C GLN A 167 -1.71 14.95 -3.81
N SER A 168 -1.41 14.46 -5.02
CA SER A 168 -2.38 14.34 -6.11
C SER A 168 -3.24 13.08 -5.98
N SER A 169 -4.56 13.24 -6.07
CA SER A 169 -5.51 12.12 -6.17
C SER A 169 -5.33 11.31 -7.46
N ASP A 170 -5.00 11.98 -8.56
CA ASP A 170 -4.92 11.35 -9.88
C ASP A 170 -3.67 10.47 -9.98
N THR A 171 -2.55 10.93 -9.44
CA THR A 171 -1.32 10.11 -9.32
C THR A 171 -1.54 8.91 -8.40
N ARG A 172 -2.33 9.08 -7.33
CA ARG A 172 -2.74 7.95 -6.47
C ARG A 172 -3.64 6.95 -7.21
N ASN A 173 -4.56 7.42 -8.05
CA ASN A 173 -5.37 6.55 -8.90
C ASN A 173 -4.49 5.78 -9.91
N LEU A 174 -3.45 6.42 -10.46
CA LEU A 174 -2.48 5.76 -11.32
C LEU A 174 -1.72 4.64 -10.59
N ALA A 175 -1.35 4.88 -9.32
CA ALA A 175 -0.73 3.85 -8.48
C ALA A 175 -1.65 2.64 -8.28
N PHE A 176 -2.94 2.87 -7.98
CA PHE A 176 -3.92 1.79 -7.87
C PHE A 176 -4.14 1.07 -9.20
N HIS A 177 -4.16 1.77 -10.32
CA HIS A 177 -4.33 1.18 -11.64
C HIS A 177 -3.23 0.17 -11.95
N HIS A 178 -1.95 0.58 -11.84
CA HIS A 178 -0.84 -0.34 -12.05
C HIS A 178 -0.76 -1.44 -10.98
N GLY A 179 -1.08 -1.11 -9.72
CA GLY A 179 -1.13 -2.09 -8.62
C GLY A 179 -2.12 -3.22 -8.88
N SER A 180 -3.30 -2.92 -9.42
CA SER A 180 -4.31 -3.93 -9.77
C SER A 180 -3.86 -4.84 -10.92
N ILE A 181 -3.19 -4.29 -11.94
CA ILE A 181 -2.63 -5.09 -13.05
C ILE A 181 -1.53 -6.02 -12.53
N ALA A 182 -0.64 -5.48 -11.70
CA ALA A 182 0.42 -6.24 -11.04
C ALA A 182 -0.12 -7.38 -10.18
N LEU A 183 -1.15 -7.13 -9.37
CA LEU A 183 -1.77 -8.14 -8.52
C LEU A 183 -2.41 -9.27 -9.33
N LYS A 184 -3.10 -8.92 -10.43
CA LYS A 184 -3.66 -9.91 -11.36
C LYS A 184 -2.58 -10.79 -11.97
N GLY A 185 -1.51 -10.18 -12.50
CA GLY A 185 -0.42 -10.95 -13.10
C GLY A 185 0.38 -11.77 -12.08
N LEU A 186 0.52 -11.28 -10.84
CA LEU A 186 1.09 -12.05 -9.74
C LEU A 186 0.27 -13.30 -9.44
N HIS A 187 -1.05 -13.18 -9.39
CA HIS A 187 -1.96 -14.31 -9.17
C HIS A 187 -1.83 -15.36 -10.29
N GLU A 188 -1.83 -14.95 -11.56
CA GLU A 188 -1.62 -15.85 -12.70
C GLU A 188 -0.25 -16.56 -12.65
N ALA A 189 0.79 -15.86 -12.17
CA ALA A 189 2.12 -16.42 -12.01
C ALA A 189 2.24 -17.40 -10.83
N ILE A 190 1.52 -17.16 -9.73
CA ILE A 190 1.45 -18.08 -8.58
C ILE A 190 0.74 -19.37 -8.97
N ALA A 191 -0.34 -19.29 -9.74
CA ALA A 191 -1.05 -20.49 -10.24
C ALA A 191 -0.15 -21.41 -11.09
N ASN A 192 0.89 -20.87 -11.71
CA ASN A 192 1.89 -21.60 -12.47
C ASN A 192 3.29 -21.43 -11.86
N PHE A 193 3.39 -21.51 -10.53
CA PHE A 193 4.66 -21.31 -9.83
C PHE A 193 5.71 -22.35 -10.24
N SER A 194 6.92 -21.88 -10.54
CA SER A 194 8.05 -22.69 -10.99
C SER A 194 9.37 -22.00 -10.63
N LYS A 195 10.48 -22.73 -10.76
CA LYS A 195 11.82 -22.15 -10.62
C LYS A 195 12.09 -21.01 -11.61
N ALA A 196 11.46 -21.01 -12.79
CA ALA A 196 11.71 -20.01 -13.83
C ALA A 196 11.06 -18.64 -13.54
N ASN A 197 9.92 -18.62 -12.85
CA ASN A 197 9.18 -17.40 -12.52
C ASN A 197 9.22 -17.04 -11.02
N SER A 198 9.92 -17.82 -10.18
CA SER A 198 9.96 -17.61 -8.72
C SER A 198 10.49 -16.23 -8.33
N ASP A 199 11.53 -15.74 -9.01
CA ASP A 199 12.10 -14.41 -8.75
C ASP A 199 11.11 -13.29 -9.11
N ALA A 200 10.30 -13.49 -10.16
CA ALA A 200 9.26 -12.54 -10.55
C ALA A 200 8.10 -12.49 -9.57
N VAL A 201 7.65 -13.66 -9.10
CA VAL A 201 6.64 -13.78 -8.04
C VAL A 201 7.13 -13.11 -6.76
N LEU A 202 8.37 -13.38 -6.35
CA LEU A 202 8.98 -12.76 -5.17
C LEU A 202 9.09 -11.24 -5.31
N ALA A 203 9.66 -10.76 -6.42
CA ALA A 203 9.83 -9.33 -6.69
C ALA A 203 8.52 -8.56 -6.64
N SER A 204 7.48 -9.06 -7.32
CA SER A 204 6.17 -8.41 -7.34
C SER A 204 5.51 -8.44 -5.95
N SER A 205 5.60 -9.56 -5.22
CA SER A 205 5.04 -9.68 -3.87
C SER A 205 5.66 -8.67 -2.90
N LEU A 206 6.99 -8.48 -2.95
CA LEU A 206 7.70 -7.49 -2.14
C LEU A 206 7.27 -6.05 -2.47
N LEU A 207 7.32 -5.67 -3.75
CA LEU A 207 6.94 -4.33 -4.19
C LEU A 207 5.49 -3.98 -3.82
N LEU A 208 4.56 -4.92 -4.01
CA LEU A 208 3.15 -4.74 -3.65
C LEU A 208 2.97 -4.67 -2.12
N ALA A 209 3.69 -5.48 -1.35
CA ALA A 209 3.62 -5.46 0.11
C ALA A 209 4.10 -4.11 0.68
N TRP A 210 5.15 -3.53 0.11
CA TRP A 210 5.72 -2.25 0.57
C TRP A 210 4.77 -1.06 0.39
N GLN A 211 3.91 -1.10 -0.64
CA GLN A 211 2.94 -0.05 -0.91
C GLN A 211 1.55 -0.32 -0.31
N ALA A 212 1.34 -1.48 0.33
CA ALA A 212 0.04 -1.86 0.87
C ALA A 212 -0.41 -0.89 2.00
N THR A 213 -1.58 -0.29 1.80
CA THR A 213 -2.20 0.64 2.77
C THR A 213 -3.17 -0.06 3.71
N GLU A 214 -3.67 -1.23 3.32
CA GLU A 214 -4.66 -2.01 4.07
C GLU A 214 -4.03 -3.26 4.70
N TRP A 215 -4.45 -3.56 5.93
CA TRP A 215 -3.95 -4.69 6.72
C TRP A 215 -4.10 -6.02 5.98
N ARG A 216 -5.29 -6.31 5.45
CA ARG A 216 -5.59 -7.62 4.83
C ARG A 216 -4.72 -7.89 3.60
N GLY A 217 -4.63 -6.91 2.69
CA GLY A 217 -3.80 -7.01 1.50
C GLY A 217 -2.33 -7.16 1.86
N TRP A 218 -1.86 -6.39 2.84
CA TRP A 218 -0.50 -6.52 3.37
C TRP A 218 -0.22 -7.91 3.94
N ALA A 219 -1.08 -8.40 4.83
CA ALA A 219 -0.90 -9.68 5.52
C ALA A 219 -0.88 -10.86 4.53
N SER A 220 -1.73 -10.82 3.51
CA SER A 220 -1.78 -11.82 2.44
C SER A 220 -0.50 -11.80 1.59
N LEU A 221 -0.05 -10.62 1.15
CA LEU A 221 1.19 -10.48 0.37
C LEU A 221 2.42 -10.94 1.15
N VAL A 222 2.53 -10.60 2.44
CA VAL A 222 3.64 -11.01 3.29
C VAL A 222 3.61 -12.51 3.58
N THR A 223 2.44 -13.07 3.84
CA THR A 223 2.27 -14.53 3.99
C THR A 223 2.67 -15.23 2.69
N GLY A 224 2.20 -14.74 1.55
CA GLY A 224 2.56 -15.28 0.24
C GLY A 224 4.06 -15.19 -0.05
N THR A 225 4.69 -14.08 0.32
CA THR A 225 6.14 -13.90 0.22
C THR A 225 6.88 -14.98 1.01
N LYS A 226 6.47 -15.27 2.25
CA LYS A 226 7.07 -16.34 3.07
C LYS A 226 6.89 -17.72 2.44
N THR A 227 5.69 -18.03 1.94
CA THR A 227 5.43 -19.29 1.25
C THR A 227 6.33 -19.47 0.02
N VAL A 228 6.50 -18.41 -0.78
CA VAL A 228 7.39 -18.40 -1.94
C VAL A 228 8.85 -18.61 -1.52
N ILE A 229 9.32 -17.90 -0.49
CA ILE A 229 10.67 -18.06 0.06
C ILE A 229 10.92 -19.49 0.58
N SER A 230 9.91 -20.09 1.21
CA SER A 230 9.96 -21.48 1.67
C SER A 230 10.05 -22.46 0.50
N ALA A 231 9.24 -22.25 -0.55
CA ALA A 231 9.28 -23.07 -1.76
C ALA A 231 10.61 -22.94 -2.52
N MET A 232 11.25 -21.76 -2.48
CA MET A 232 12.53 -21.50 -3.14
C MET A 232 13.76 -22.09 -2.43
N GLN A 233 13.63 -22.61 -1.20
CA GLN A 233 14.79 -23.11 -0.42
C GLN A 233 15.72 -24.06 -1.19
N PRO A 234 15.23 -25.03 -2.01
CA PRO A 234 16.12 -25.96 -2.70
C PRO A 234 17.02 -25.31 -3.77
N TRP A 235 16.64 -24.14 -4.31
CA TRP A 235 17.39 -23.43 -5.35
C TRP A 235 17.68 -21.96 -4.99
N LYS A 236 17.62 -21.59 -3.71
CA LYS A 236 17.78 -20.20 -3.25
C LYS A 236 19.08 -19.52 -3.71
N HIS A 237 20.15 -20.29 -3.86
CA HIS A 237 21.47 -19.82 -4.28
C HIS A 237 21.52 -19.40 -5.76
N GLU A 238 20.56 -19.84 -6.57
CA GLU A 238 20.44 -19.47 -7.98
C GLU A 238 19.55 -18.23 -8.18
N SER A 239 18.84 -17.78 -7.14
CA SER A 239 17.96 -16.61 -7.21
C SER A 239 18.76 -15.31 -7.24
N LEU A 240 18.28 -14.31 -7.98
CA LEU A 240 18.80 -12.93 -7.90
C LEU A 240 18.62 -12.32 -6.49
N PHE A 241 17.70 -12.88 -5.69
CA PHE A 241 17.38 -12.47 -4.33
C PHE A 241 17.98 -13.39 -3.27
N ALA A 242 19.05 -14.15 -3.59
CA ALA A 242 19.69 -15.09 -2.66
C ALA A 242 19.98 -14.49 -1.28
N ASP A 243 20.64 -13.32 -1.22
CA ASP A 243 20.97 -12.64 0.04
C ASP A 243 19.71 -12.33 0.86
N TYR A 244 18.68 -11.79 0.20
CA TYR A 244 17.40 -11.48 0.83
C TYR A 244 16.69 -12.74 1.34
N ILE A 245 16.70 -13.82 0.58
CA ILE A 245 16.11 -15.11 0.97
C ILE A 245 16.82 -15.69 2.19
N ILE A 246 18.15 -15.56 2.26
CA ILE A 246 18.95 -16.01 3.41
C ILE A 246 18.60 -15.18 4.65
N GLU A 247 18.52 -13.86 4.52
CA GLU A 247 18.18 -12.96 5.61
C GLU A 247 16.76 -13.17 6.16
N GLN A 248 15.79 -13.49 5.28
CA GLN A 248 14.38 -13.71 5.66
C GLN A 248 14.03 -15.15 6.02
N GLY A 249 14.73 -16.15 5.46
CA GLY A 249 14.46 -17.59 5.67
C GLY A 249 14.78 -18.09 7.07
N ALA A 250 15.39 -17.24 7.89
CA ALA A 250 15.79 -17.48 9.27
C ALA A 250 14.68 -17.13 10.31
N ILE A 251 13.40 -17.12 9.92
CA ILE A 251 12.32 -16.65 10.79
C ILE A 251 11.14 -17.62 10.76
N PRO A 252 10.60 -18.04 11.92
CA PRO A 252 9.43 -18.91 11.99
C PRO A 252 8.23 -18.36 11.20
N ASN A 253 7.45 -19.29 10.64
CA ASN A 253 6.20 -18.99 9.95
C ASN A 253 5.14 -18.47 10.93
N GLN A 254 5.16 -17.16 11.22
CA GLN A 254 4.02 -16.49 11.83
C GLN A 254 2.89 -16.33 10.81
N ASN A 255 1.75 -16.95 11.09
CA ASN A 255 0.52 -16.78 10.31
C ASN A 255 -0.12 -15.43 10.62
N TYR A 256 0.11 -14.44 9.74
CA TYR A 256 -0.43 -13.09 9.88
C TYR A 256 -1.96 -13.02 9.73
N MET A 257 -2.58 -14.05 9.15
CA MET A 257 -4.04 -14.13 8.93
C MET A 257 -4.84 -14.50 10.20
N ASN A 258 -4.24 -15.23 11.14
CA ASN A 258 -4.86 -15.62 12.42
C ASN A 258 -3.99 -15.16 13.60
N PRO A 259 -3.96 -13.85 13.89
CA PRO A 259 -3.26 -13.36 15.06
C PRO A 259 -4.01 -13.89 16.29
N ALA A 260 -3.34 -14.71 17.10
CA ALA A 260 -3.80 -14.93 18.46
C ALA A 260 -3.90 -13.55 19.12
N GLY A 261 -5.11 -13.17 19.56
CA GLY A 261 -5.30 -11.92 20.27
C GLY A 261 -4.36 -11.90 21.47
N SER A 262 -3.33 -11.07 21.42
CA SER A 262 -2.40 -10.96 22.53
C SER A 262 -3.08 -10.09 23.59
N ILE A 263 -3.63 -10.73 24.62
CA ILE A 263 -4.10 -10.01 25.81
C ILE A 263 -2.88 -9.33 26.41
N VAL A 264 -2.82 -8.00 26.33
CA VAL A 264 -1.72 -7.23 26.92
C VAL A 264 -1.94 -7.20 28.43
N THR A 265 -1.19 -8.03 29.14
CA THR A 265 -1.20 -8.03 30.61
C THR A 265 -0.63 -6.71 31.13
N PRO A 266 -0.97 -6.31 32.38
CA PRO A 266 -0.41 -5.10 32.98
C PRO A 266 1.13 -5.09 33.01
N ASP A 267 1.74 -6.26 33.17
CA ASP A 267 3.21 -6.40 33.17
C ASP A 267 3.80 -6.16 31.78
N VAL A 268 3.22 -6.77 30.73
CA VAL A 268 3.62 -6.51 29.34
C VAL A 268 3.45 -5.04 28.98
N ARG A 269 2.38 -4.38 29.46
CA ARG A 269 2.19 -2.94 29.25
C ARG A 269 3.27 -2.11 29.95
N ARG A 270 3.74 -2.53 31.13
CA ARG A 270 4.83 -1.85 31.84
C ARG A 270 6.13 -1.92 31.04
N ASP A 271 6.43 -3.07 30.46
CA ASP A 271 7.63 -3.28 29.63
C ASP A 271 7.56 -2.48 28.31
N GLN A 272 6.37 -2.42 27.70
CA GLN A 272 6.11 -1.57 26.54
C GLN A 272 6.36 -0.08 26.85
N LEU A 273 5.85 0.41 27.98
CA LEU A 273 6.08 1.79 28.41
C LEU A 273 7.54 2.07 28.74
N ALA A 274 8.25 1.11 29.33
CA ALA A 274 9.70 1.22 29.57
C ALA A 274 10.48 1.33 28.25
N THR A 275 10.11 0.55 27.25
CA THR A 275 10.71 0.61 25.90
C THR A 275 10.46 1.96 25.23
N ILE A 276 9.22 2.46 25.29
CA ILE A 276 8.87 3.80 24.81
C ILE A 276 9.71 4.87 25.52
N GLN A 277 9.86 4.81 26.85
CA GLN A 277 10.66 5.76 27.61
C GLN A 277 12.15 5.71 27.21
N LEU A 278 12.69 4.51 26.96
CA LEU A 278 14.06 4.35 26.47
C LEU A 278 14.24 5.08 25.13
N ILE A 279 13.34 4.86 24.16
CA ILE A 279 13.36 5.54 22.86
C ILE A 279 13.27 7.06 23.05
N GLN A 280 12.32 7.55 23.87
CA GLN A 280 12.16 8.98 24.13
C GLN A 280 13.44 9.60 24.71
N SER A 281 14.09 8.92 25.66
CA SER A 281 15.32 9.40 26.29
C SER A 281 16.49 9.48 25.31
N SER A 282 16.60 8.51 24.39
CA SER A 282 17.61 8.48 23.34
C SER A 282 17.39 9.61 22.33
N LEU A 283 16.16 9.81 21.85
CA LEU A 283 15.83 10.91 20.93
C LEU A 283 16.01 12.29 21.56
N GLN A 284 15.69 12.43 22.85
CA GLN A 284 15.92 13.67 23.59
C GLN A 284 17.41 13.99 23.74
N ARG A 285 18.26 12.97 23.90
CA ARG A 285 19.72 13.11 24.03
C ARG A 285 20.36 13.67 22.75
N ILE A 286 19.89 13.25 21.58
CA ILE A 286 20.46 13.72 20.30
C ILE A 286 19.94 15.10 19.88
N SER A 287 18.77 15.53 20.38
CA SER A 287 18.10 16.78 19.97
C SER A 287 18.98 18.05 20.03
N PRO A 288 19.82 18.28 21.07
CA PRO A 288 20.69 19.47 21.13
C PRO A 288 21.79 19.53 20.06
N TYR A 289 22.15 18.39 19.47
CA TYR A 289 23.17 18.33 18.41
C TYR A 289 22.58 18.63 17.03
N LEU A 290 21.25 18.61 16.91
CA LEU A 290 20.54 18.81 15.66
C LEU A 290 20.10 20.27 15.45
N THR A 291 20.45 21.20 16.34
CA THR A 291 20.00 22.60 16.26
C THR A 291 20.52 23.30 14.99
N GLN A 292 21.69 22.89 14.49
CA GLN A 292 22.28 23.38 13.23
C GLN A 292 21.83 22.56 12.01
N TYR A 293 21.03 21.52 12.21
CA TYR A 293 20.63 20.53 11.22
C TYR A 293 19.11 20.52 11.09
N GLU A 294 18.57 21.56 10.43
CA GLU A 294 17.12 21.84 10.44
C GLU A 294 16.26 20.68 9.91
N GLN A 295 16.69 20.01 8.82
CA GLN A 295 15.93 18.91 8.23
C GLN A 295 15.97 17.66 9.13
N GLU A 296 17.15 17.30 9.61
CA GLU A 296 17.39 16.18 10.52
C GLU A 296 16.63 16.37 11.84
N GLY A 297 16.71 17.57 12.43
CA GLY A 297 16.00 17.95 13.64
C GLY A 297 14.48 17.86 13.47
N LYS A 298 13.93 18.33 12.34
CA LYS A 298 12.49 18.19 12.04
C LYS A 298 12.04 16.73 12.02
N TRP A 299 12.81 15.84 11.40
CA TRP A 299 12.47 14.41 11.37
C TRP A 299 12.56 13.76 12.76
N VAL A 300 13.55 14.11 13.57
CA VAL A 300 13.65 13.63 14.95
C VAL A 300 12.49 14.12 15.81
N GLU A 301 12.05 15.36 15.66
CA GLU A 301 10.86 15.87 16.35
C GLU A 301 9.57 15.16 15.91
N GLN A 302 9.43 14.84 14.61
CA GLN A 302 8.30 14.03 14.13
C GLN A 302 8.31 12.61 14.72
N LEU A 303 9.49 11.99 14.82
CA LEU A 303 9.64 10.68 15.45
C LEU A 303 9.29 10.75 16.94
N LYS A 304 9.77 11.77 17.67
CA LYS A 304 9.41 12.00 19.08
C LYS A 304 7.89 12.15 19.26
N ALA A 305 7.24 12.95 18.42
CA ALA A 305 5.79 13.12 18.45
C ALA A 305 5.04 11.82 18.17
N HIS A 306 5.55 10.98 17.26
CA HIS A 306 4.97 9.66 16.99
C HIS A 306 5.10 8.73 18.19
N ILE A 307 6.28 8.67 18.82
CA ILE A 307 6.51 7.84 20.01
C ILE A 307 5.67 8.33 21.19
N GLU A 308 5.51 9.64 21.37
CA GLU A 308 4.61 10.21 22.37
C GLU A 308 3.16 9.80 22.11
N LYS A 309 2.72 9.82 20.84
CA LYS A 309 1.38 9.34 20.47
C LYS A 309 1.19 7.86 20.83
N LEU A 310 2.19 7.01 20.61
CA LEU A 310 2.13 5.60 21.01
C LEU A 310 2.04 5.44 22.54
N ARG A 311 2.74 6.30 23.30
CA ARG A 311 2.71 6.29 24.77
C ARG A 311 1.31 6.54 25.35
N ILE A 312 0.60 7.51 24.80
CA ILE A 312 -0.73 7.91 25.26
C ILE A 312 -1.86 7.04 24.69
N SER A 313 -1.58 6.32 23.60
CA SER A 313 -2.57 5.46 22.95
C SER A 313 -2.83 4.20 23.76
N ASN A 314 -4.00 3.60 23.56
CA ASN A 314 -4.27 2.28 24.11
C ASN A 314 -3.41 1.22 23.39
N PRO A 315 -3.01 0.15 24.11
CA PRO A 315 -2.29 -0.95 23.50
C PRO A 315 -3.16 -1.54 22.40
N PRO A 316 -2.58 -1.85 21.24
CA PRO A 316 -3.34 -2.31 20.09
C PRO A 316 -4.00 -3.65 20.43
N GLN A 317 -5.32 -3.73 20.25
CA GLN A 317 -6.14 -4.89 20.60
C GLN A 317 -6.15 -5.97 19.51
N GLY A 318 -5.61 -5.65 18.32
CA GLY A 318 -5.49 -6.60 17.20
C GLY A 318 -4.52 -6.12 16.13
N SER A 319 -4.18 -7.02 15.19
CA SER A 319 -3.17 -6.74 14.17
C SER A 319 -3.53 -5.59 13.23
N GLN A 320 -4.81 -5.39 12.91
CA GLN A 320 -5.21 -4.22 12.13
C GLN A 320 -4.89 -2.90 12.83
N GLU A 321 -5.09 -2.81 14.14
CA GLU A 321 -4.71 -1.62 14.93
C GLU A 321 -3.19 -1.47 15.02
N GLN A 322 -2.45 -2.56 15.21
CA GLN A 322 -0.98 -2.56 15.14
C GLN A 322 -0.48 -1.98 13.81
N PHE A 323 -1.10 -2.40 12.69
CA PHE A 323 -0.74 -1.97 11.34
C PHE A 323 -0.99 -0.47 11.10
N GLN A 324 -2.11 0.03 11.65
CA GLN A 324 -2.49 1.44 11.57
C GLN A 324 -1.62 2.31 12.46
N GLN A 325 -1.32 1.87 13.68
CA GLN A 325 -0.44 2.61 14.61
C GLN A 325 0.96 2.78 14.02
N LEU A 326 1.49 1.76 13.34
CA LEU A 326 2.80 1.82 12.69
C LEU A 326 2.82 2.55 11.33
N TYR A 327 1.67 2.96 10.77
CA TYR A 327 1.57 3.48 9.40
C TYR A 327 2.62 4.53 9.02
N TYR A 328 2.84 5.53 9.89
CA TYR A 328 3.79 6.60 9.63
C TYR A 328 5.23 6.09 9.64
N LEU A 329 5.62 5.36 10.68
CA LEU A 329 6.95 4.77 10.78
C LEU A 329 7.25 3.89 9.57
N ARG A 330 6.27 3.08 9.14
CA ARG A 330 6.39 2.24 7.94
C ARG A 330 6.76 3.04 6.69
N LYS A 331 6.10 4.18 6.45
CA LYS A 331 6.42 5.05 5.33
C LYS A 331 7.75 5.77 5.51
N TRP A 332 8.06 6.21 6.73
CA TRP A 332 9.28 6.95 7.00
C TRP A 332 10.52 6.09 6.77
N LEU A 333 10.52 4.81 7.15
CA LEU A 333 11.63 3.89 6.93
C LEU A 333 12.01 3.72 5.45
N PHE A 334 11.07 3.94 4.52
CA PHE A 334 11.33 3.85 3.09
C PHE A 334 11.85 5.15 2.48
N TRP A 335 11.36 6.31 2.95
CA TRP A 335 11.55 7.58 2.24
C TRP A 335 12.35 8.64 2.99
N VAL A 336 12.35 8.63 4.33
CA VAL A 336 13.18 9.54 5.14
C VAL A 336 14.67 9.29 4.92
N PRO A 337 15.17 8.03 4.87
CA PRO A 337 16.57 7.76 4.55
C PRO A 337 17.01 8.38 3.23
N ILE A 338 16.20 8.23 2.18
CA ILE A 338 16.48 8.82 0.87
C ILE A 338 16.56 10.33 0.95
N SER A 339 15.58 10.97 1.62
CA SER A 339 15.52 12.41 1.76
C SER A 339 16.72 12.99 2.51
N LEU A 340 17.18 12.32 3.57
CA LEU A 340 18.32 12.78 4.36
C LEU A 340 19.66 12.53 3.65
N LEU A 341 19.83 11.36 3.03
CA LEU A 341 21.06 11.01 2.32
C LEU A 341 21.27 11.85 1.05
N ALA A 342 20.19 12.23 0.35
CA ALA A 342 20.27 13.12 -0.81
C ALA A 342 20.72 14.55 -0.42
N ALA A 343 20.29 15.04 0.76
CA ALA A 343 20.64 16.39 1.23
C ALA A 343 22.10 16.49 1.70
N ARG A 344 22.58 15.50 2.48
CA ARG A 344 23.93 15.50 3.07
C ARG A 344 24.54 14.10 3.08
N ARG A 345 25.24 13.79 1.98
CA ARG A 345 25.80 12.46 1.71
C ARG A 345 26.87 12.08 2.72
N GLY A 346 26.65 10.97 3.43
CA GLY A 346 27.63 10.40 4.36
C GLY A 346 27.97 11.28 5.58
N ASP A 347 27.16 12.31 5.85
CA ASP A 347 27.33 13.15 7.03
C ASP A 347 27.05 12.32 8.29
N VAL A 348 27.96 12.43 9.26
CA VAL A 348 27.94 11.63 10.49
C VAL A 348 26.65 11.90 11.31
N ILE A 349 26.07 13.09 11.20
CA ILE A 349 24.78 13.44 11.84
C ILE A 349 23.61 12.77 11.11
N VAL A 350 23.64 12.70 9.77
CA VAL A 350 22.63 11.95 9.01
C VAL A 350 22.67 10.48 9.40
N LEU A 351 23.87 9.87 9.46
CA LEU A 351 24.05 8.50 9.91
C LEU A 351 23.50 8.28 11.33
N LEU A 352 23.79 9.21 12.26
CA LEU A 352 23.27 9.15 13.62
C LEU A 352 21.73 9.15 13.64
N VAL A 353 21.09 10.04 12.89
CA VAL A 353 19.62 10.13 12.84
C VAL A 353 19.01 8.88 12.22
N LEU A 354 19.57 8.38 11.11
CA LEU A 354 19.10 7.15 10.48
C LEU A 354 19.25 5.94 11.40
N ALA A 355 20.37 5.83 12.12
CA ALA A 355 20.56 4.78 13.12
C ALA A 355 19.46 4.80 14.19
N HIS A 356 19.07 5.99 14.67
CA HIS A 356 17.99 6.12 15.65
C HIS A 356 16.61 5.78 15.07
N PHE A 357 16.34 6.11 13.80
CA PHE A 357 15.11 5.70 13.12
C PHE A 357 15.01 4.17 13.01
N TYR A 358 16.05 3.52 12.53
CA TYR A 358 16.09 2.06 12.39
C TYR A 358 16.07 1.36 13.75
N ALA A 359 16.85 1.83 14.72
CA ALA A 359 16.84 1.29 16.07
C ALA A 359 15.47 1.44 16.77
N THR A 360 14.76 2.54 16.52
CA THR A 360 13.39 2.72 17.00
C THR A 360 12.45 1.66 16.40
N ALA A 361 12.60 1.33 15.11
CA ALA A 361 11.82 0.29 14.47
C ALA A 361 12.08 -1.10 15.09
N LEU A 362 13.34 -1.41 15.43
CA LEU A 362 13.73 -2.65 16.12
C LEU A 362 13.24 -2.69 17.58
N ALA A 363 13.31 -1.57 18.28
CA ALA A 363 12.85 -1.45 19.67
C ALA A 363 11.33 -1.63 19.80
N LEU A 364 10.57 -1.14 18.82
CA LEU A 364 9.10 -1.27 18.80
C LEU A 364 8.62 -2.68 18.40
N GLU A 365 9.47 -3.51 17.79
CA GLU A 365 9.08 -4.82 17.27
C GLU A 365 8.33 -5.72 18.27
N PRO A 366 8.78 -5.88 19.53
CA PRO A 366 8.09 -6.71 20.51
C PRO A 366 6.68 -6.19 20.87
N MET A 367 6.45 -4.89 20.74
CA MET A 367 5.15 -4.26 21.00
C MET A 367 4.12 -4.59 19.91
N PHE A 368 4.62 -4.90 18.72
CA PHE A 368 3.83 -5.16 17.53
C PHE A 368 4.16 -6.55 17.00
N SER A 369 4.17 -7.57 17.87
CA SER A 369 4.63 -8.93 17.57
C SER A 369 4.01 -9.57 16.31
N SER A 370 2.82 -9.13 15.89
CA SER A 370 2.17 -9.63 14.68
C SER A 370 2.65 -8.97 13.37
N ILE A 371 3.43 -7.88 13.41
CA ILE A 371 3.80 -7.10 12.20
C ILE A 371 5.24 -6.60 12.24
N GLY A 372 5.72 -6.30 13.45
CA GLY A 372 6.98 -5.63 13.75
C GLY A 372 8.17 -6.34 13.12
N ALA A 373 8.23 -7.67 13.19
CA ALA A 373 9.33 -8.45 12.61
C ALA A 373 9.37 -8.30 11.07
N ALA A 374 8.28 -8.66 10.38
CA ALA A 374 8.24 -8.71 8.92
C ALA A 374 8.37 -7.34 8.24
N PHE A 375 7.91 -6.26 8.88
CA PHE A 375 7.92 -4.94 8.25
C PHE A 375 8.96 -3.97 8.82
N CYS A 376 9.05 -3.86 10.14
CA CYS A 376 9.84 -2.82 10.78
C CYS A 376 11.27 -3.29 11.04
N ALA A 377 11.44 -4.45 11.67
CA ALA A 377 12.75 -4.87 12.14
C ALA A 377 13.61 -5.49 11.03
N ASN A 378 13.06 -6.43 10.25
CA ASN A 378 13.84 -7.13 9.21
C ASN A 378 14.42 -6.17 8.17
N LEU A 379 13.63 -5.19 7.72
CA LEU A 379 14.09 -4.22 6.71
C LEU A 379 15.01 -3.15 7.30
N SER A 380 14.94 -2.91 8.61
CA SER A 380 15.73 -1.88 9.29
C SER A 380 17.07 -2.39 9.81
N LEU A 381 17.22 -3.69 10.04
CA LEU A 381 18.45 -4.26 10.59
C LEU A 381 19.64 -4.12 9.63
N PRO A 382 19.59 -4.54 8.35
CA PRO A 382 20.74 -4.42 7.45
C PRO A 382 21.29 -2.99 7.29
N PRO A 383 20.45 -1.94 7.05
CA PRO A 383 20.98 -0.58 6.96
C PRO A 383 21.51 -0.07 8.30
N LEU A 384 20.93 -0.49 9.43
CA LEU A 384 21.44 -0.14 10.75
C LEU A 384 22.82 -0.74 11.02
N GLU A 385 23.03 -2.02 10.69
CA GLU A 385 24.32 -2.69 10.84
C GLU A 385 25.39 -2.04 9.98
N GLU A 386 25.05 -1.66 8.75
CA GLU A 386 25.97 -0.93 7.87
C GLU A 386 26.33 0.45 8.45
N ILE A 387 25.38 1.17 9.04
CA ILE A 387 25.66 2.44 9.73
C ILE A 387 26.58 2.21 10.95
N ILE A 388 26.29 1.20 11.78
CA ILE A 388 27.11 0.84 12.94
C ILE A 388 28.54 0.51 12.50
N ARG A 389 28.70 -0.23 11.41
CA ARG A 389 30.00 -0.57 10.82
C ARG A 389 30.74 0.68 10.37
N ILE A 390 30.10 1.58 9.61
CA ILE A 390 30.71 2.83 9.14
C ILE A 390 31.15 3.69 10.33
N VAL A 391 30.27 3.93 11.31
CA VAL A 391 30.62 4.75 12.49
C VAL A 391 31.72 4.09 13.32
N GLY A 392 31.75 2.76 13.42
CA GLY A 392 32.84 2.01 14.07
C GLY A 392 34.18 2.17 13.36
N THR A 393 34.21 2.18 12.02
CA THR A 393 35.45 2.47 11.26
C THR A 393 35.90 3.92 11.40
N LEU A 394 34.97 4.85 11.57
CA LEU A 394 35.32 6.22 11.90
C LEU A 394 36.03 6.27 13.26
N GLN A 395 35.55 5.52 14.28
CA GLN A 395 36.12 5.43 15.64
C GLN A 395 37.52 4.78 15.73
N SER A 396 38.00 4.07 14.72
CA SER A 396 39.39 3.58 14.70
C SER A 396 40.39 4.56 14.05
N THR A 397 39.93 5.58 13.33
CA THR A 397 40.79 6.48 12.55
C THR A 397 41.12 7.75 13.34
N GLN A 398 42.35 7.89 13.83
CA GLN A 398 42.87 8.83 14.86
C GLN A 398 42.69 10.36 14.65
N SER A 399 41.89 10.85 13.70
CA SER A 399 41.70 12.27 13.40
C SER A 399 40.27 12.74 13.67
N TYR A 400 39.88 12.94 14.95
CA TYR A 400 38.50 13.34 15.27
C TYR A 400 38.29 14.85 15.35
N SER A 401 37.27 15.31 14.63
CA SER A 401 36.54 16.53 14.99
C SER A 401 35.65 16.25 16.23
N GLN A 402 35.42 17.25 17.10
CA GLN A 402 34.49 17.15 18.24
C GLN A 402 33.11 16.52 17.91
N PRO A 403 32.42 16.87 16.81
CA PRO A 403 31.11 16.29 16.51
C PRO A 403 31.14 14.78 16.25
N THR A 404 32.25 14.25 15.70
CA THR A 404 32.39 12.80 15.48
C THR A 404 32.45 12.02 16.80
N GLN A 405 33.11 12.58 17.83
CA GLN A 405 33.17 11.94 19.15
C GLN A 405 31.80 11.90 19.84
N ALA A 406 31.05 13.01 19.76
CA ALA A 406 29.71 13.07 20.32
C ALA A 406 28.77 12.04 19.64
N VAL A 407 28.87 11.89 18.31
CA VAL A 407 28.08 10.89 17.58
C VAL A 407 28.41 9.47 18.00
N VAL A 408 29.69 9.11 18.13
CA VAL A 408 30.10 7.77 18.57
C VAL A 408 29.50 7.43 19.94
N LEU A 409 29.49 8.39 20.88
CA LEU A 409 28.88 8.22 22.20
C LEU A 409 27.35 8.13 22.17
N MET A 410 26.71 8.60 21.10
CA MET A 410 25.25 8.54 20.93
C MET A 410 24.79 7.29 20.16
N MET A 411 25.71 6.45 19.69
CA MET A 411 25.40 5.19 18.99
C MET A 411 25.12 3.99 19.90
N ASP A 412 25.17 4.14 21.22
CA ASP A 412 24.93 3.05 22.17
C ASP A 412 23.51 2.49 22.04
N PHE A 413 22.48 3.35 22.05
CA PHE A 413 21.10 2.89 21.88
C PHE A 413 20.90 2.12 20.56
N PRO A 414 21.31 2.63 19.38
CA PRO A 414 21.21 1.86 18.15
C PRO A 414 21.96 0.52 18.16
N ARG A 415 23.16 0.47 18.74
CA ARG A 415 23.96 -0.76 18.85
C ARG A 415 23.28 -1.79 19.75
N ASP A 416 22.73 -1.35 20.88
CA ASP A 416 22.04 -2.20 21.83
C ASP A 416 20.75 -2.78 21.24
N GLN A 417 19.99 -1.99 20.49
CA GLN A 417 18.77 -2.46 19.82
C GLN A 417 19.07 -3.47 18.71
N ALA A 418 20.10 -3.24 17.90
CA ALA A 418 20.55 -4.20 16.89
C ALA A 418 20.94 -5.53 17.54
N SER A 419 21.81 -5.48 18.57
CA SER A 419 22.29 -6.67 19.28
C SER A 419 21.15 -7.43 19.97
N SER A 420 20.25 -6.71 20.63
CA SER A 420 19.08 -7.30 21.31
C SER A 420 18.13 -7.97 20.32
N TYR A 421 17.91 -7.36 19.16
CA TYR A 421 17.08 -7.95 18.11
C TYR A 421 17.72 -9.22 17.53
N HIS A 422 19.03 -9.18 17.27
CA HIS A 422 19.78 -10.33 16.78
C HIS A 422 19.69 -11.52 17.75
N ALA A 423 19.92 -11.29 19.04
CA ALA A 423 19.82 -12.31 20.08
C ALA A 423 18.42 -12.93 20.17
N ARG A 424 17.35 -12.13 20.04
CA ARG A 424 15.97 -12.64 20.00
C ARG A 424 15.72 -13.50 18.76
N ARG A 425 16.19 -13.07 17.59
CA ARG A 425 16.05 -13.81 16.33
C ARG A 425 16.76 -15.17 16.41
N ASP A 426 17.99 -15.19 16.89
CA ASP A 426 18.80 -16.41 17.00
C ASP A 426 18.19 -17.40 18.01
N TRP A 427 17.59 -16.90 19.09
CA TRP A 427 16.86 -17.73 20.05
C TRP A 427 15.59 -18.36 19.46
N LEU A 428 14.83 -17.62 18.64
CA LEU A 428 13.64 -18.15 17.96
C LEU A 428 13.99 -19.25 16.95
N LEU A 429 15.09 -19.09 16.23
CA LEU A 429 15.60 -20.10 15.30
C LEU A 429 15.92 -21.42 15.99
N GLN A 430 16.61 -21.36 17.13
CA GLN A 430 16.97 -22.55 17.90
C GLN A 430 15.75 -23.32 18.42
N GLN A 431 14.63 -22.65 18.68
CA GLN A 431 13.37 -23.32 19.04
C GLN A 431 12.70 -24.02 17.84
N ASP A 432 12.76 -23.42 16.66
CA ASP A 432 12.12 -23.97 15.45
C ASP A 432 12.85 -25.21 14.94
N GLU A 433 14.19 -25.25 15.01
CA GLU A 433 14.98 -26.44 14.67
C GLU A 433 14.69 -27.66 15.57
N GLN A 434 14.11 -27.45 16.77
CA GLN A 434 13.72 -28.53 17.67
C GLN A 434 12.32 -29.10 17.37
N LEU A 435 11.55 -28.48 16.47
CA LEU A 435 10.22 -28.90 16.04
C LEU A 435 10.31 -29.44 14.60
N GLU A 436 10.23 -30.77 14.41
CA GLU A 436 10.29 -31.45 13.10
C GLU A 436 9.32 -30.84 12.05
N PRO A 437 9.79 -30.53 10.81
CA PRO A 437 8.95 -29.90 9.78
C PRO A 437 8.06 -30.94 9.09
N THR A 438 6.76 -30.95 9.41
CA THR A 438 5.77 -31.72 8.64
C THR A 438 5.46 -31.00 7.31
N HIS A 439 5.60 -31.71 6.19
CA HIS A 439 5.34 -31.27 4.81
C HIS A 439 4.04 -30.43 4.65
N GLN A 440 4.16 -29.09 4.56
CA GLN A 440 3.02 -28.18 4.37
C GLN A 440 3.10 -27.33 3.07
N ALA A 441 4.19 -27.39 2.31
CA ALA A 441 4.44 -26.45 1.22
C ALA A 441 3.43 -26.54 0.05
N SER A 442 2.90 -27.72 -0.27
CA SER A 442 2.08 -27.91 -1.47
C SER A 442 0.66 -27.34 -1.37
N TYR A 443 0.07 -27.28 -0.17
CA TYR A 443 -1.28 -26.74 0.04
C TYR A 443 -1.30 -25.22 0.30
N ALA A 444 -0.16 -24.64 0.66
CA ALA A 444 -0.04 -23.23 1.00
C ALA A 444 -0.19 -22.31 -0.23
N LEU A 445 0.35 -22.71 -1.40
CA LEU A 445 0.25 -21.93 -2.63
C LEU A 445 -1.20 -21.86 -3.17
N ASP A 446 -1.95 -22.95 -3.08
CA ASP A 446 -3.35 -22.99 -3.51
C ASP A 446 -4.26 -22.12 -2.63
N THR A 447 -3.96 -22.06 -1.32
CA THR A 447 -4.68 -21.21 -0.36
C THR A 447 -4.48 -19.72 -0.65
N LEU A 448 -3.25 -19.32 -1.03
CA LEU A 448 -2.95 -17.95 -1.43
C LEU A 448 -3.75 -17.51 -2.66
N ASN A 449 -3.96 -18.43 -3.61
CA ASN A 449 -4.66 -18.13 -4.85
C ASN A 449 -6.11 -17.68 -4.59
N LEU A 450 -6.84 -18.44 -3.77
CA LEU A 450 -8.24 -18.14 -3.38
C LEU A 450 -8.37 -16.80 -2.63
N GLU A 451 -7.39 -16.43 -1.82
CA GLU A 451 -7.42 -15.20 -1.03
C GLU A 451 -7.17 -13.94 -1.87
N PHE A 452 -6.30 -14.02 -2.88
CA PHE A 452 -6.06 -12.91 -3.81
C PHE A 452 -7.29 -12.57 -4.66
N GLU A 453 -8.11 -13.57 -5.04
CA GLU A 453 -9.37 -13.33 -5.76
C GLU A 453 -10.32 -12.42 -4.95
N SER A 454 -10.38 -12.61 -3.64
CA SER A 454 -11.18 -11.77 -2.74
C SER A 454 -10.72 -10.31 -2.69
N GLN A 455 -9.42 -10.07 -2.88
CA GLN A 455 -8.83 -8.73 -2.87
C GLN A 455 -9.03 -8.00 -4.19
N ILE A 456 -8.90 -8.71 -5.33
CA ILE A 456 -9.22 -8.14 -6.65
C ILE A 456 -10.69 -7.71 -6.68
N ALA A 457 -11.59 -8.50 -6.10
CA ALA A 457 -13.00 -8.15 -5.98
C ALA A 457 -13.21 -6.88 -5.13
N GLN A 458 -12.47 -6.71 -4.03
CA GLN A 458 -12.55 -5.52 -3.17
C GLN A 458 -11.95 -4.27 -3.84
N CYS A 459 -10.83 -4.40 -4.56
CA CYS A 459 -10.24 -3.31 -5.35
C CYS A 459 -11.11 -2.89 -6.54
N SER A 460 -12.02 -3.77 -6.99
CA SER A 460 -12.95 -3.50 -8.09
C SER A 460 -14.21 -2.73 -7.68
N TYR A 461 -14.43 -2.47 -6.39
CA TYR A 461 -15.51 -1.59 -5.90
C TYR A 461 -15.14 -0.10 -6.08
N GLY A 462 -14.92 0.28 -7.33
CA GLY A 462 -14.71 1.67 -7.77
C GLY A 462 -15.16 1.94 -9.20
N ALA A 463 -15.37 0.89 -10.01
CA ALA A 463 -15.87 1.01 -11.38
C ALA A 463 -17.07 0.08 -11.57
N SER A 464 -18.25 0.66 -11.83
CA SER A 464 -19.43 -0.12 -12.21
C SER A 464 -19.17 -0.83 -13.54
N LEU A 465 -18.92 -2.13 -13.51
CA LEU A 465 -19.02 -2.96 -14.71
C LEU A 465 -20.39 -3.65 -14.71
N SER A 466 -21.08 -3.56 -15.85
CA SER A 466 -22.41 -4.12 -16.07
C SER A 466 -22.47 -5.63 -15.77
N PRO A 467 -23.64 -6.19 -15.39
CA PRO A 467 -23.81 -7.60 -14.99
C PRO A 467 -23.50 -8.65 -16.06
N ALA A 468 -23.09 -8.26 -17.27
CA ALA A 468 -22.86 -9.15 -18.40
C ALA A 468 -21.47 -9.85 -18.37
N PHE A 469 -20.61 -9.55 -17.39
CA PHE A 469 -19.25 -10.09 -17.29
C PHE A 469 -18.95 -10.79 -15.95
N ALA A 470 -19.96 -11.27 -15.23
CA ALA A 470 -19.73 -12.10 -14.05
C ALA A 470 -19.15 -13.48 -14.47
N PRO A 471 -18.02 -13.95 -13.90
CA PRO A 471 -17.54 -15.30 -14.14
C PRO A 471 -18.52 -16.33 -13.56
N SER A 472 -18.75 -17.43 -14.29
CA SER A 472 -19.61 -18.54 -13.86
C SER A 472 -18.97 -19.33 -12.71
N PRO A 473 -19.73 -19.78 -11.70
CA PRO A 473 -19.18 -20.59 -10.62
C PRO A 473 -18.84 -22.01 -11.12
N LEU A 474 -17.58 -22.41 -10.96
CA LEU A 474 -17.10 -23.76 -11.23
C LEU A 474 -17.72 -24.76 -10.24
N SER A 475 -18.25 -25.85 -10.77
CA SER A 475 -18.81 -26.96 -9.99
C SER A 475 -17.69 -27.84 -9.44
N TYR A 476 -17.64 -28.00 -8.11
CA TYR A 476 -16.73 -28.93 -7.44
C TYR A 476 -17.45 -30.26 -7.17
N VAL A 477 -16.90 -31.37 -7.69
CA VAL A 477 -17.33 -32.74 -7.33
C VAL A 477 -16.21 -33.37 -6.50
N PRO A 478 -16.43 -33.66 -5.19
CA PRO A 478 -15.45 -34.41 -4.41
C PRO A 478 -15.56 -35.90 -4.70
N SER A 479 -14.40 -36.55 -4.90
CA SER A 479 -14.29 -38.00 -4.96
C SER A 479 -14.04 -38.59 -3.57
N GLY A 480 -14.79 -39.63 -3.20
CA GLY A 480 -14.40 -40.60 -2.17
C GLY A 480 -15.25 -40.64 -0.90
N VAL A 481 -16.45 -41.24 -0.96
CA VAL A 481 -17.04 -41.96 0.18
C VAL A 481 -17.72 -43.23 -0.32
N VAL A 482 -17.29 -44.38 0.20
CA VAL A 482 -17.84 -45.71 -0.10
C VAL A 482 -19.09 -45.96 0.74
N SER A 483 -20.19 -46.25 0.02
CA SER A 483 -21.36 -47.09 0.28
C SER A 483 -21.93 -47.27 1.71
N GLY A 484 -23.22 -46.94 1.85
CA GLY A 484 -24.06 -47.30 3.00
C GLY A 484 -25.55 -46.98 2.79
N GLN A 485 -26.22 -47.80 1.98
CA GLN A 485 -27.63 -48.22 2.04
C GLN A 485 -28.80 -47.21 2.20
N THR A 486 -29.71 -47.29 1.20
CA THR A 486 -31.19 -47.09 1.24
C THR A 486 -31.67 -45.63 1.37
N SER A 487 -32.62 -45.11 0.58
CA SER A 487 -33.87 -45.70 0.07
C SER A 487 -34.54 -44.72 -0.95
N PRO A 488 -35.76 -44.96 -1.49
CA PRO A 488 -36.06 -44.93 -2.93
C PRO A 488 -37.02 -43.80 -3.36
N TYR A 489 -36.92 -43.30 -4.59
CA TYR A 489 -38.07 -43.08 -5.50
C TYR A 489 -37.63 -42.41 -6.83
N LEU A 490 -38.03 -43.08 -7.92
CA LEU A 490 -38.40 -42.57 -9.25
C LEU A 490 -37.33 -42.02 -10.21
N GLU A 491 -36.90 -42.96 -11.04
CA GLU A 491 -36.65 -42.89 -12.47
C GLU A 491 -37.29 -41.72 -13.25
N VAL A 492 -36.47 -41.14 -14.12
CA VAL A 492 -36.84 -40.29 -15.26
C VAL A 492 -37.43 -41.14 -16.37
N PRO A 493 -38.39 -40.62 -17.16
CA PRO A 493 -38.24 -40.73 -18.61
C PRO A 493 -38.22 -39.39 -19.36
N ARG A 494 -37.45 -39.38 -20.45
CA ARG A 494 -37.21 -38.26 -21.38
C ARG A 494 -38.34 -38.13 -22.43
N SER A 495 -38.59 -36.89 -22.86
CA SER A 495 -38.93 -36.37 -24.22
C SER A 495 -39.99 -37.07 -25.09
N MET A 496 -41.06 -36.35 -25.49
CA MET A 496 -41.26 -35.78 -26.86
C MET A 496 -42.67 -35.16 -27.06
N ASP A 497 -42.68 -34.13 -27.93
CA ASP A 497 -43.74 -33.63 -28.84
C ASP A 497 -45.12 -33.10 -28.38
N GLY A 498 -45.53 -31.98 -29.00
CA GLY A 498 -46.94 -31.77 -29.41
C GLY A 498 -47.61 -30.45 -29.03
N PHE A 499 -47.68 -29.53 -30.00
CA PHE A 499 -48.76 -28.56 -30.35
C PHE A 499 -49.80 -28.08 -29.30
N GLY A 500 -50.01 -26.75 -29.29
CA GLY A 500 -51.36 -26.18 -29.39
C GLY A 500 -51.87 -25.24 -28.28
N GLY A 501 -51.84 -23.92 -28.55
CA GLY A 501 -52.97 -22.98 -28.37
C GLY A 501 -53.38 -22.48 -26.97
N GLY A 502 -53.53 -21.15 -26.85
CA GLY A 502 -54.67 -20.56 -26.12
C GLY A 502 -54.41 -19.73 -24.85
N ASN A 503 -54.46 -18.41 -25.03
CA ASN A 503 -54.96 -17.33 -24.15
C ASN A 503 -54.85 -17.37 -22.60
N VAL A 504 -54.24 -16.28 -22.09
CA VAL A 504 -54.75 -15.28 -21.11
C VAL A 504 -55.46 -15.82 -19.86
N TYR A 505 -54.96 -15.50 -18.65
CA TYR A 505 -55.63 -14.65 -17.66
C TYR A 505 -54.73 -14.35 -16.44
N VAL A 506 -54.84 -13.10 -16.02
CA VAL A 506 -54.25 -12.45 -14.83
C VAL A 506 -54.93 -12.95 -13.56
N SER A 507 -54.20 -13.11 -12.43
CA SER A 507 -54.71 -12.91 -11.06
C SER A 507 -53.58 -12.93 -10.00
N SER A 508 -53.29 -11.79 -9.37
CA SER A 508 -52.94 -11.66 -7.94
C SER A 508 -54.27 -11.59 -7.12
N PRO A 509 -54.35 -11.54 -5.77
CA PRO A 509 -53.32 -11.25 -4.74
C PRO A 509 -53.47 -12.11 -3.44
N LEU A 510 -52.72 -11.75 -2.37
CA LEU A 510 -52.97 -11.88 -0.91
C LEU A 510 -51.61 -12.10 -0.22
N GLU A 511 -51.02 -11.03 0.34
CA GLU A 511 -51.17 -10.53 1.72
C GLU A 511 -50.22 -11.22 2.73
N SER A 512 -49.35 -10.39 3.30
CA SER A 512 -48.39 -10.68 4.36
C SER A 512 -49.06 -10.83 5.74
N PRO A 513 -48.29 -11.26 6.74
CA PRO A 513 -48.21 -10.48 7.96
C PRO A 513 -46.78 -10.08 8.30
N ALA A 514 -46.68 -8.86 8.85
CA ALA A 514 -45.49 -8.14 9.21
C ALA A 514 -44.84 -8.64 10.51
N VAL A 515 -43.51 -8.51 10.60
CA VAL A 515 -42.76 -8.25 11.83
C VAL A 515 -41.70 -7.19 11.53
N ALA A 516 -41.60 -6.20 12.42
CA ALA A 516 -40.86 -4.95 12.27
C ALA A 516 -39.32 -5.11 12.28
N PRO A 517 -38.54 -4.29 11.54
CA PRO A 517 -37.12 -4.15 11.77
C PRO A 517 -36.82 -3.06 12.82
N MET A 518 -36.06 -3.47 13.83
CA MET A 518 -35.29 -2.61 14.73
C MET A 518 -34.45 -1.62 13.93
N ALA A 519 -34.43 -0.36 14.39
CA ALA A 519 -33.64 0.71 13.84
C ALA A 519 -32.14 0.39 13.93
N TYR A 520 -31.47 0.26 12.79
CA TYR A 520 -30.03 0.45 12.69
C TYR A 520 -29.76 1.93 12.43
N ALA A 521 -29.19 2.60 13.42
CA ALA A 521 -28.56 3.90 13.24
C ALA A 521 -27.37 3.72 12.27
N GLN A 522 -27.45 4.39 11.12
CA GLN A 522 -26.27 4.65 10.29
C GLN A 522 -25.46 5.75 10.97
N ASP A 523 -24.49 5.38 11.81
CA ASP A 523 -23.36 6.26 12.09
C ASP A 523 -22.38 6.17 10.91
N GLU A 524 -22.63 6.99 9.89
CA GLU A 524 -21.57 7.41 8.97
C GLU A 524 -20.56 8.26 9.76
N HIS A 525 -19.55 7.63 10.35
CA HIS A 525 -18.37 8.34 10.82
C HIS A 525 -17.52 8.77 9.62
N VAL A 526 -17.96 9.84 8.97
CA VAL A 526 -17.13 10.74 8.18
C VAL A 526 -16.09 11.34 9.12
N TYR A 527 -14.90 10.74 9.21
CA TYR A 527 -13.76 11.37 9.87
C TYR A 527 -13.18 12.47 8.97
N SER A 528 -13.85 13.62 8.97
CA SER A 528 -13.20 14.92 8.72
C SER A 528 -12.32 15.24 9.92
N PHE A 529 -11.03 14.90 9.86
CA PHE A 529 -10.06 15.48 10.78
C PHE A 529 -9.67 16.88 10.29
N ASN A 530 -10.39 17.87 10.80
CA ASN A 530 -9.92 19.26 10.90
C ASN A 530 -8.71 19.29 11.86
N MET A 531 -7.52 19.11 11.32
CA MET A 531 -6.33 19.81 11.79
C MET A 531 -6.03 20.90 10.76
N PRO A 532 -5.61 22.11 11.18
CA PRO A 532 -5.31 23.17 10.25
C PRO A 532 -4.13 22.72 9.38
N MET A 533 -4.43 22.29 8.16
CA MET A 533 -3.47 22.07 7.08
C MET A 533 -2.99 23.44 6.58
N GLY A 534 -2.36 24.19 7.47
CA GLY A 534 -1.42 25.24 7.12
C GLY A 534 -0.06 24.59 7.09
N TYR A 535 0.35 24.08 5.93
CA TYR A 535 1.78 24.00 5.62
C TYR A 535 2.21 25.43 5.29
N PRO A 536 2.97 26.14 6.14
CA PRO A 536 3.79 27.20 5.61
C PRO A 536 4.87 26.50 4.78
N SER A 537 4.89 26.84 3.50
CA SER A 537 5.94 26.58 2.53
C SER A 537 7.31 26.35 3.19
N GLY A 538 7.90 25.17 2.93
CA GLY A 538 9.15 24.78 3.55
C GLY A 538 9.61 23.36 3.24
N PHE A 539 9.11 22.74 2.17
CA PHE A 539 10.06 21.99 1.34
C PHE A 539 10.91 23.08 0.71
N VAL A 540 12.16 23.19 1.19
CA VAL A 540 13.22 23.83 0.42
C VAL A 540 13.04 23.27 -0.98
N ALA A 541 12.85 24.17 -1.95
CA ALA A 541 12.94 23.83 -3.36
C ALA A 541 14.04 22.79 -3.49
N THR A 542 13.84 21.74 -4.30
CA THR A 542 15.00 21.00 -4.79
C THR A 542 16.07 22.06 -5.09
N PRO A 543 17.24 22.06 -4.42
CA PRO A 543 18.30 22.92 -4.90
C PRO A 543 18.36 22.63 -6.39
N ALA A 544 18.43 23.68 -7.20
CA ALA A 544 18.63 23.54 -8.62
C ALA A 544 19.95 22.78 -8.80
N VAL A 545 19.85 21.46 -8.80
CA VAL A 545 20.87 20.48 -9.16
C VAL A 545 20.31 19.80 -10.42
N TRP A 546 19.88 20.65 -11.35
CA TRP A 546 19.76 20.34 -12.76
C TRP A 546 20.86 21.16 -13.44
N THR A 547 22.10 20.71 -13.24
CA THR A 547 23.26 21.01 -14.08
C THR A 547 24.16 19.79 -14.10
#